data_AF-A0A8E7AYZ2-F1
#
_entry.id   AF-A0A8E7AYZ2-F1
#
_cell.length_a   1.000
_cell.length_b   1.000
_cell.length_c   1.000
_cell.angle_alpha   90.00
_cell.angle_beta   90.00
_cell.angle_gamma   90.00
#
_symmetry.space_group_name_H-M   'P 1'
#
loop_
_entity.id
_entity.type
_entity.pdbx_description
1 polymer ?
#
loop_
_entity_poly.entity_id
_entity_poly.type
_entity_poly.pdbx_seq_one_letter_code
_entity_poly.pdbx_strand_id
1 'polypeptide(L)'
;MSIPITDNNRNSLTNPVLDNPFELTLGTVILVVFGMFMLLFGLLRFRIQTGELPYNPDSAYGLLLVLCSIQMITLGKTPFGTFHRNWILIILGFSTAILGTGACFIPGFLAGIIPELVGILMITGGFVLFLHLLFSKGRAQEWIRVPGILQHLTFACGFVYLTEILFGLVILFPWFLSGVSASLLSLVFSVSLFYLAWCIQKVSLVYPQKETADQTNSSVSHSKKRLFQVLFLEEVPLSIPVSFLLLLGVIFTECAVLLIPVSQGLYPFSRDSQFGLLMVIMAIQVLALGKTPLGVYKRSWILILIGLVVVSLGIYSCIIPGLLTGWMFFSLGIWNVITGSTGLGKILHPVVRTIQSPPDDLVFPSPAKKKLLRMVIILHLLTILFGINLIIPGFIPGEIVLGNLFILGILLILLAGMVGNVPTTV
;
A
#
# COMPACT_ATOMS: atom_id res chain seq x y z
N MET A 1 -40.77 -3.83 17.83
CA MET A 1 -41.32 -4.69 18.89
C MET A 1 -40.52 -4.38 20.15
N SER A 2 -41.21 -3.89 21.19
CA SER A 2 -40.68 -3.26 22.39
C SER A 2 -39.74 -4.15 23.21
N ILE A 3 -38.57 -3.63 23.57
CA ILE A 3 -37.59 -4.28 24.47
C ILE A 3 -37.52 -3.45 25.77
N PRO A 4 -37.60 -4.08 26.96
CA PRO A 4 -37.67 -3.37 28.23
C PRO A 4 -36.31 -2.81 28.65
N ILE A 5 -36.35 -1.69 29.35
CA ILE A 5 -35.21 -1.09 30.04
C ILE A 5 -35.04 -1.83 31.37
N THR A 6 -33.92 -2.53 31.55
CA THR A 6 -33.45 -2.95 32.89
C THR A 6 -32.08 -2.34 33.15
N ASP A 7 -32.10 -1.39 34.09
CA ASP A 7 -30.94 -0.83 34.79
C ASP A 7 -30.16 -1.95 35.48
N ASN A 8 -29.02 -2.37 34.94
CA ASN A 8 -27.93 -2.89 35.78
C ASN A 8 -26.58 -2.92 35.03
N ASN A 9 -25.83 -1.82 35.13
CA ASN A 9 -24.37 -1.81 35.30
C ASN A 9 -23.84 -0.37 35.22
N ARG A 10 -23.89 0.32 36.36
CA ARG A 10 -23.38 1.69 36.54
C ARG A 10 -21.85 1.79 36.69
N ASN A 11 -21.07 0.72 36.48
CA ASN A 11 -19.62 0.72 36.80
C ASN A 11 -18.72 0.20 35.66
N SER A 12 -18.80 0.76 34.45
CA SER A 12 -17.78 0.57 33.41
C SER A 12 -17.43 1.85 32.62
N LEU A 13 -17.58 3.01 33.25
CA LEU A 13 -16.95 4.25 32.78
C LEU A 13 -15.45 4.19 33.08
N THR A 14 -14.66 3.68 32.13
CA THR A 14 -13.30 4.13 31.75
C THR A 14 -12.73 3.14 30.74
N ASN A 15 -13.35 3.03 29.57
CA ASN A 15 -12.59 2.70 28.37
C ASN A 15 -12.22 4.04 27.74
N PRO A 16 -10.94 4.29 27.40
CA PRO A 16 -10.56 5.56 26.80
C PRO A 16 -11.38 5.75 25.53
N VAL A 17 -12.11 6.84 25.51
CA VAL A 17 -12.57 7.49 24.28
C VAL A 17 -11.40 7.49 23.31
N LEU A 18 -11.65 7.13 22.05
CA LEU A 18 -10.65 7.10 20.99
C LEU A 18 -10.17 8.54 20.72
N ASP A 19 -9.25 9.04 21.55
CA ASP A 19 -8.86 10.45 21.68
C ASP A 19 -7.97 10.99 20.55
N ASN A 20 -7.91 10.35 19.37
CA ASN A 20 -7.07 10.84 18.27
C ASN A 20 -7.86 11.10 16.98
N PRO A 21 -8.17 12.38 16.65
CA PRO A 21 -8.75 12.74 15.35
C PRO A 21 -7.79 12.49 14.16
N PHE A 22 -6.56 12.02 14.44
CA PHE A 22 -5.50 11.77 13.47
C PHE A 22 -5.34 10.28 13.07
N GLU A 23 -6.21 9.38 13.56
CA GLU A 23 -6.25 8.00 13.08
C GLU A 23 -6.91 7.91 11.70
N LEU A 24 -6.10 8.11 10.65
CA LEU A 24 -6.51 7.85 9.27
C LEU A 24 -6.74 6.35 9.04
N THR A 25 -7.88 5.96 8.50
CA THR A 25 -8.04 4.57 8.05
C THR A 25 -7.05 4.28 6.90
N LEU A 26 -6.56 3.05 6.78
CA LEU A 26 -5.71 2.63 5.65
C LEU A 26 -6.35 2.97 4.30
N GLY A 27 -7.68 2.80 4.20
CA GLY A 27 -8.46 3.21 3.03
C GLY A 27 -8.37 4.72 2.76
N THR A 28 -8.49 5.56 3.79
CA THR A 28 -8.35 7.02 3.67
C THR A 28 -6.95 7.39 3.17
N VAL A 29 -5.89 6.78 3.73
CA VAL A 29 -4.49 7.08 3.32
C VAL A 29 -4.27 6.75 1.84
N ILE A 30 -4.69 5.55 1.40
CA ILE A 30 -4.50 5.16 0.01
C ILE A 30 -5.31 6.07 -0.91
N LEU A 31 -6.53 6.45 -0.52
CA LEU A 31 -7.36 7.37 -1.31
C LEU A 31 -6.72 8.76 -1.45
N VAL A 32 -6.12 9.27 -0.38
CA VAL A 32 -5.33 10.52 -0.42
C VAL A 32 -4.13 10.37 -1.36
N VAL A 33 -3.42 9.25 -1.32
CA VAL A 33 -2.27 8.99 -2.22
C VAL A 33 -2.72 8.93 -3.69
N PHE A 34 -3.84 8.29 -4.01
CA PHE A 34 -4.45 8.34 -5.35
C PHE A 34 -4.84 9.78 -5.74
N GLY A 35 -5.43 10.54 -4.82
CA GLY A 35 -5.77 11.95 -5.04
C GLY A 35 -4.53 12.78 -5.36
N MET A 36 -3.42 12.55 -4.66
CA MET A 36 -2.14 13.20 -4.93
C MET A 36 -1.52 12.78 -6.26
N PHE A 37 -1.64 11.50 -6.63
CA PHE A 37 -1.23 11.03 -7.94
C PHE A 37 -1.96 11.80 -9.04
N MET A 38 -3.29 11.88 -8.95
CA MET A 38 -4.11 12.59 -9.91
C MET A 38 -3.83 14.10 -9.91
N LEU A 39 -3.54 14.69 -8.75
CA LEU A 39 -3.17 16.10 -8.65
C LEU A 39 -1.89 16.39 -9.42
N LEU A 40 -0.82 15.65 -9.09
CA LEU A 40 0.49 15.83 -9.71
C LEU A 40 0.44 15.48 -11.19
N PHE A 41 -0.22 14.38 -11.55
CA PHE A 41 -0.41 14.01 -12.94
C PHE A 41 -1.13 15.10 -13.73
N GLY A 42 -2.25 15.62 -13.23
CA GLY A 42 -2.99 16.72 -13.87
C GLY A 42 -2.19 18.01 -14.02
N LEU A 43 -1.47 18.44 -12.96
CA LEU A 43 -0.67 19.67 -12.98
C LEU A 43 0.54 19.56 -13.92
N LEU A 44 1.25 18.43 -13.87
CA LEU A 44 2.46 18.23 -14.67
C LEU A 44 2.13 18.02 -16.15
N ARG A 45 0.97 17.46 -16.46
CA ARG A 45 0.55 17.18 -17.85
C ARG A 45 0.48 18.43 -18.72
N PHE A 46 0.19 19.61 -18.16
CA PHE A 46 0.25 20.88 -18.89
C PHE A 46 1.65 21.18 -19.43
N ARG A 47 2.69 20.98 -18.62
CA ARG A 47 4.10 21.23 -18.97
C ARG A 47 4.69 20.10 -19.83
N ILE A 48 4.20 18.88 -19.65
CA ILE A 48 4.54 17.74 -20.50
C ILE A 48 4.02 17.98 -21.94
N GLN A 49 2.81 18.51 -22.07
CA GLN A 49 2.22 18.81 -23.38
C GLN A 49 2.96 19.92 -24.15
N THR A 50 3.56 20.88 -23.45
CA THR A 50 4.41 21.90 -24.07
C THR A 50 5.81 21.38 -24.41
N GLY A 51 6.14 20.13 -24.06
CA GLY A 51 7.45 19.50 -24.30
C GLY A 51 8.55 19.98 -23.35
N GLU A 52 8.21 20.73 -22.30
CA GLU A 52 9.18 21.32 -21.37
C GLU A 52 9.74 20.30 -20.37
N LEU A 53 8.99 19.22 -20.10
CA LEU A 53 9.36 18.20 -19.12
C LEU A 53 9.39 16.80 -19.74
N PRO A 54 10.36 15.96 -19.38
CA PRO A 54 10.37 14.55 -19.79
C PRO A 54 9.19 13.81 -19.17
N TYR A 55 8.61 12.87 -19.90
CA TYR A 55 7.48 12.09 -19.43
C TYR A 55 7.70 10.61 -19.67
N ASN A 56 7.53 9.81 -18.61
CA ASN A 56 7.56 8.36 -18.68
C ASN A 56 6.14 7.80 -18.45
N PRO A 57 5.35 7.53 -19.50
CA PRO A 57 3.99 7.03 -19.36
C PRO A 57 3.94 5.68 -18.65
N ASP A 58 4.84 4.76 -19.00
CA ASP A 58 4.84 3.40 -18.45
C ASP A 58 5.04 3.41 -16.94
N SER A 59 5.90 4.28 -16.42
CA SER A 59 6.09 4.42 -14.99
C SER A 59 4.94 5.12 -14.28
N ALA A 60 4.29 6.11 -14.90
CA ALA A 60 3.12 6.77 -14.30
C ALA A 60 1.95 5.79 -14.16
N TYR A 61 1.65 5.04 -15.22
CA TYR A 61 0.58 4.03 -15.22
C TYR A 61 0.95 2.78 -14.43
N GLY A 62 2.23 2.38 -14.43
CA GLY A 62 2.76 1.31 -13.58
C GLY A 62 2.59 1.63 -12.09
N LEU A 63 2.85 2.88 -11.69
CA LEU A 63 2.62 3.32 -10.31
C LEU A 63 1.12 3.23 -9.94
N LEU A 64 0.21 3.63 -10.83
CA LEU A 64 -1.24 3.45 -10.61
C LEU A 64 -1.60 1.97 -10.40
N LEU A 65 -1.05 1.05 -11.19
CA LEU A 65 -1.28 -0.38 -11.00
C LEU A 65 -0.77 -0.89 -9.66
N VAL A 66 0.39 -0.42 -9.20
CA VAL A 66 0.90 -0.79 -7.87
C VAL A 66 0.02 -0.18 -6.76
N LEU A 67 -0.50 1.03 -6.92
CA LEU A 67 -1.44 1.60 -5.96
C LEU A 67 -2.75 0.79 -5.91
N CYS A 68 -3.25 0.33 -7.06
CA CYS A 68 -4.41 -0.58 -7.13
C CYS A 68 -4.11 -1.94 -6.48
N SER A 69 -2.91 -2.49 -6.70
CA SER A 69 -2.50 -3.77 -6.11
C SER A 69 -2.42 -3.70 -4.58
N ILE A 70 -1.94 -2.58 -4.03
CA ILE A 70 -1.95 -2.34 -2.58
C ILE A 70 -3.38 -2.39 -2.04
N GLN A 71 -4.36 -1.75 -2.69
CA GLN A 71 -5.76 -1.81 -2.26
C GLN A 71 -6.31 -3.24 -2.29
N MET A 72 -6.01 -4.00 -3.35
CA MET A 72 -6.42 -5.40 -3.49
C MET A 72 -5.82 -6.27 -2.37
N ILE A 73 -4.50 -6.22 -2.19
CA ILE A 73 -3.79 -7.09 -1.25
C ILE A 73 -4.06 -6.71 0.22
N THR A 74 -4.21 -5.42 0.54
CA THR A 74 -4.30 -4.96 1.94
C THR A 74 -5.72 -4.80 2.43
N LEU A 75 -6.64 -4.28 1.61
CA LEU A 75 -8.02 -3.99 1.99
C LEU A 75 -9.02 -5.04 1.47
N GLY A 76 -8.60 -5.98 0.61
CA GLY A 76 -9.52 -6.88 -0.09
C GLY A 76 -10.50 -6.14 -1.02
N LYS A 77 -10.24 -4.86 -1.28
CA LYS A 77 -11.06 -4.02 -2.17
C LYS A 77 -10.45 -4.11 -3.55
N THR A 78 -11.24 -4.56 -4.50
CA THR A 78 -10.88 -4.43 -5.91
C THR A 78 -11.48 -3.15 -6.46
N PRO A 79 -10.97 -2.64 -7.59
CA PRO A 79 -11.67 -1.61 -8.36
C PRO A 79 -13.12 -2.00 -8.67
N PHE A 80 -13.48 -3.29 -8.67
CA PHE A 80 -14.84 -3.78 -8.87
C PHE A 80 -15.73 -3.75 -7.62
N GLY A 81 -15.21 -3.38 -6.44
CA GLY A 81 -15.97 -3.34 -5.20
C GLY A 81 -15.32 -4.02 -4.00
N THR A 82 -16.09 -4.13 -2.93
CA THR A 82 -15.69 -4.85 -1.71
C THR A 82 -15.93 -6.35 -1.90
N PHE A 83 -14.86 -7.13 -1.96
CA PHE A 83 -14.94 -8.59 -1.94
C PHE A 83 -14.35 -9.11 -0.64
N HIS A 84 -14.80 -10.29 -0.20
CA HIS A 84 -14.11 -11.00 0.87
C HIS A 84 -12.69 -11.32 0.40
N ARG A 85 -11.70 -11.14 1.28
CA ARG A 85 -10.31 -11.35 0.92
C ARG A 85 -10.05 -12.83 0.70
N ASN A 86 -10.03 -13.21 -0.56
CA ASN A 86 -9.78 -14.58 -1.02
C ASN A 86 -8.47 -14.67 -1.82
N TRP A 87 -7.91 -15.87 -1.94
CA TRP A 87 -6.63 -16.15 -2.60
C TRP A 87 -6.57 -15.66 -4.05
N ILE A 88 -7.66 -15.74 -4.81
CA ILE A 88 -7.71 -15.25 -6.20
C ILE A 88 -7.44 -13.74 -6.25
N LEU A 89 -8.05 -12.99 -5.33
CA LEU A 89 -7.89 -11.54 -5.25
C LEU A 89 -6.47 -11.17 -4.82
N ILE A 90 -5.89 -11.93 -3.90
CA ILE A 90 -4.49 -11.75 -3.48
C ILE A 90 -3.54 -12.04 -4.66
N ILE A 91 -3.73 -13.16 -5.37
CA ILE A 91 -2.92 -13.53 -6.54
C ILE A 91 -3.04 -12.48 -7.63
N LEU A 92 -4.26 -12.03 -7.94
CA LEU A 92 -4.50 -10.95 -8.90
C LEU A 92 -3.81 -9.64 -8.47
N GLY A 93 -3.88 -9.32 -7.17
CA GLY A 93 -3.14 -8.21 -6.58
C GLY A 93 -1.63 -8.34 -6.81
N PHE A 94 -1.03 -9.49 -6.52
CA PHE A 94 0.41 -9.68 -6.77
C PHE A 94 0.76 -9.64 -8.26
N SER A 95 -0.06 -10.22 -9.14
CA SER A 95 0.14 -10.15 -10.59
C SER A 95 0.11 -8.70 -11.10
N THR A 96 -0.86 -7.90 -10.65
CA THR A 96 -0.92 -6.47 -11.00
C THR A 96 0.22 -5.66 -10.38
N ALA A 97 0.69 -6.03 -9.19
CA ALA A 97 1.88 -5.44 -8.60
C ALA A 97 3.11 -5.68 -9.48
N ILE A 98 3.35 -6.94 -9.89
CA ILE A 98 4.48 -7.36 -10.74
C ILE A 98 4.45 -6.65 -12.10
N LEU A 99 3.28 -6.58 -12.73
CA LEU A 99 3.15 -5.83 -13.99
C LEU A 99 3.43 -4.33 -13.80
N GLY A 100 2.95 -3.75 -12.70
CA GLY A 100 3.15 -2.34 -12.39
C GLY A 100 4.60 -1.98 -12.07
N THR A 101 5.31 -2.81 -11.30
CA THR A 101 6.76 -2.67 -11.04
C THR A 101 7.57 -2.82 -12.30
N GLY A 102 7.33 -3.87 -13.08
CA GLY A 102 8.01 -4.09 -14.36
C GLY A 102 7.88 -2.89 -15.29
N ALA A 103 6.68 -2.31 -15.39
CA ALA A 103 6.41 -1.09 -16.17
C ALA A 103 7.12 0.16 -15.62
N CYS A 104 7.24 0.27 -14.30
CA CYS A 104 8.02 1.35 -13.69
C CYS A 104 9.52 1.24 -14.00
N PHE A 105 10.06 0.02 -14.00
CA PHE A 105 11.50 -0.21 -14.03
C PHE A 105 12.05 -0.21 -15.45
N ILE A 106 11.32 -0.80 -16.41
CA ILE A 106 11.77 -0.96 -17.78
C ILE A 106 10.85 -0.16 -18.72
N PRO A 107 11.20 1.11 -19.01
CA PRO A 107 10.43 1.91 -19.96
C PRO A 107 10.43 1.25 -21.35
N GLY A 108 9.27 1.22 -22.01
CA GLY A 108 9.11 0.64 -23.34
C GLY A 108 8.81 -0.87 -23.39
N PHE A 109 9.06 -1.63 -22.32
CA PHE A 109 8.88 -3.09 -22.34
C PHE A 109 7.41 -3.51 -22.40
N LEU A 110 6.54 -2.79 -21.71
CA LEU A 110 5.09 -3.02 -21.66
C LEU A 110 4.29 -1.82 -22.18
N ALA A 111 4.93 -1.02 -23.05
CA ALA A 111 4.30 0.13 -23.68
C ALA A 111 3.04 -0.32 -24.46
N GLY A 112 1.96 0.43 -24.32
CA GLY A 112 0.64 0.08 -24.86
C GLY A 112 -0.17 -0.84 -23.94
N ILE A 113 0.40 -1.97 -23.51
CA ILE A 113 -0.32 -2.96 -22.68
C ILE A 113 -0.71 -2.37 -21.32
N ILE A 114 0.21 -1.68 -20.65
CA ILE A 114 -0.01 -1.17 -19.29
C ILE A 114 -1.07 -0.07 -19.25
N PRO A 115 -0.99 0.99 -20.09
CA PRO A 115 -2.07 1.97 -20.17
C PRO A 115 -3.43 1.33 -20.49
N GLU A 116 -3.49 0.38 -21.42
CA GLU A 116 -4.73 -0.32 -21.75
C GLU A 116 -5.29 -1.09 -20.55
N LEU A 117 -4.44 -1.82 -19.84
CA LEU A 117 -4.84 -2.56 -18.64
C LEU A 117 -5.36 -1.61 -17.55
N VAL A 118 -4.68 -0.48 -17.31
CA VAL A 118 -5.15 0.55 -16.36
C VAL A 118 -6.49 1.13 -16.78
N GLY A 119 -6.64 1.46 -18.06
CA GLY A 119 -7.88 2.01 -18.61
C GLY A 119 -9.05 1.04 -18.47
N ILE A 120 -8.86 -0.24 -18.83
CA ILE A 120 -9.86 -1.30 -18.64
C ILE A 120 -10.20 -1.44 -17.15
N LEU A 121 -9.21 -1.47 -16.27
CA LEU A 121 -9.40 -1.63 -14.83
C LEU A 121 -10.20 -0.48 -14.21
N MET A 122 -9.90 0.76 -14.61
CA MET A 122 -10.62 1.97 -14.15
C MET A 122 -12.07 2.01 -14.66
N ILE A 123 -12.31 1.71 -15.94
CA ILE A 123 -13.67 1.70 -16.51
C ILE A 123 -14.50 0.62 -15.84
N THR A 124 -14.00 -0.62 -15.85
CA THR A 124 -14.75 -1.76 -15.34
C THR A 124 -14.94 -1.64 -13.83
N GLY A 125 -13.94 -1.16 -13.11
CA GLY A 125 -14.02 -0.87 -11.68
C GLY A 125 -15.07 0.19 -11.34
N GLY A 126 -14.90 1.39 -11.89
CA GLY A 126 -15.82 2.50 -11.69
C GLY A 126 -17.25 2.15 -12.09
N PHE A 127 -17.45 1.41 -13.19
CA PHE A 127 -18.76 0.97 -13.63
C PHE A 127 -19.42 0.00 -12.64
N VAL A 128 -18.70 -1.04 -12.19
CA VAL A 128 -19.25 -2.00 -11.22
C VAL A 128 -19.54 -1.32 -9.88
N LEU A 129 -18.63 -0.46 -9.39
CA LEU A 129 -18.82 0.32 -8.17
C LEU A 129 -20.06 1.25 -8.27
N PHE A 130 -20.23 1.90 -9.42
CA PHE A 130 -21.38 2.77 -9.67
C PHE A 130 -22.69 1.97 -9.72
N LEU A 131 -22.72 0.83 -10.42
CA LEU A 131 -23.88 -0.05 -10.41
C LEU A 131 -24.19 -0.56 -9.01
N HIS A 132 -23.19 -0.94 -8.23
CA HIS A 132 -23.40 -1.41 -6.86
C HIS A 132 -23.94 -0.29 -5.95
N LEU A 133 -23.52 0.95 -6.17
CA LEU A 133 -24.10 2.12 -5.50
C LEU A 133 -25.58 2.30 -5.87
N LEU A 134 -25.94 2.15 -7.15
CA LEU A 134 -27.33 2.32 -7.61
C LEU A 134 -28.27 1.17 -7.22
N PHE A 135 -27.79 -0.07 -7.28
CA PHE A 135 -28.62 -1.27 -7.17
C PHE A 135 -28.55 -1.99 -5.82
N SER A 136 -27.65 -1.62 -4.91
CA SER A 136 -27.64 -2.22 -3.57
C SER A 136 -28.89 -1.81 -2.78
N LYS A 137 -29.85 -2.73 -2.67
CA LYS A 137 -31.05 -2.60 -1.83
C LYS A 137 -30.61 -2.27 -0.40
N GLY A 138 -31.00 -1.10 0.10
CA GLY A 138 -30.63 -0.61 1.43
C GLY A 138 -29.69 0.61 1.38
N ARG A 139 -28.44 0.50 0.90
CA ARG A 139 -27.42 1.55 1.14
C ARG A 139 -27.75 2.92 0.55
N ALA A 140 -27.79 3.07 -0.78
CA ALA A 140 -27.92 4.41 -1.37
C ALA A 140 -29.29 5.04 -1.08
N GLN A 141 -30.35 4.25 -1.06
CA GLN A 141 -31.70 4.74 -0.74
C GLN A 141 -31.85 5.14 0.73
N GLU A 142 -31.23 4.43 1.67
CA GLU A 142 -31.24 4.82 3.09
C GLU A 142 -30.30 6.01 3.33
N TRP A 143 -29.11 6.03 2.73
CA TRP A 143 -28.12 7.10 2.91
C TRP A 143 -28.57 8.42 2.30
N ILE A 144 -29.32 8.39 1.20
CA ILE A 144 -29.93 9.60 0.61
C ILE A 144 -31.10 10.11 1.47
N ARG A 145 -31.80 9.23 2.19
CA ARG A 145 -32.93 9.63 3.05
C ARG A 145 -32.52 10.25 4.37
N VAL A 146 -31.32 9.95 4.87
CA VAL A 146 -30.78 10.54 6.11
C VAL A 146 -30.02 11.83 5.78
N PRO A 147 -30.56 13.02 6.10
CA PRO A 147 -29.85 14.28 5.87
C PRO A 147 -28.56 14.35 6.69
N GLY A 148 -27.46 14.79 6.07
CA GLY A 148 -26.17 14.96 6.73
C GLY A 148 -24.98 14.40 5.94
N ILE A 149 -23.93 13.97 6.65
CA ILE A 149 -22.66 13.53 6.06
C ILE A 149 -22.81 12.30 5.14
N LEU A 150 -23.82 11.45 5.36
CA LEU A 150 -24.09 10.26 4.56
C LEU A 150 -24.59 10.60 3.13
N GLN A 151 -25.36 11.67 2.96
CA GLN A 151 -25.75 12.16 1.63
C GLN A 151 -24.52 12.64 0.85
N HIS A 152 -23.67 13.46 1.48
CA HIS A 152 -22.42 13.92 0.89
C HIS A 152 -21.51 12.76 0.50
N LEU A 153 -21.44 11.70 1.32
CA LEU A 153 -20.68 10.49 1.00
C LEU A 153 -21.22 9.79 -0.26
N THR A 154 -22.54 9.62 -0.39
CA THR A 154 -23.15 9.00 -1.58
C THR A 154 -22.86 9.78 -2.86
N PHE A 155 -23.02 11.11 -2.83
CA PHE A 155 -22.70 11.97 -3.97
C PHE A 155 -21.21 11.95 -4.31
N ALA A 156 -20.34 11.99 -3.30
CA ALA A 156 -18.89 11.90 -3.49
C ALA A 156 -18.49 10.58 -4.15
N CYS A 157 -19.03 9.45 -3.67
CA CYS A 157 -18.80 8.13 -4.28
C CYS A 157 -19.24 8.09 -5.75
N GLY A 158 -20.47 8.52 -6.03
CA GLY A 158 -20.99 8.53 -7.40
C GLY A 158 -20.16 9.40 -8.35
N PHE A 159 -19.71 10.56 -7.88
CA PHE A 159 -18.86 11.46 -8.66
C PHE A 159 -17.47 10.89 -8.92
N VAL A 160 -16.85 10.29 -7.91
CA VAL A 160 -15.55 9.59 -8.04
C VAL A 160 -15.65 8.46 -9.05
N TYR A 161 -16.67 7.60 -8.97
CA TYR A 161 -16.83 6.48 -9.89
C TYR A 161 -17.09 6.93 -11.33
N LEU A 162 -17.89 7.98 -11.53
CA LEU A 162 -18.12 8.53 -12.87
C LEU A 162 -16.84 9.13 -13.46
N THR A 163 -16.09 9.88 -12.63
CA THR A 163 -14.82 10.48 -13.06
C THR A 163 -13.76 9.42 -13.35
N GLU A 164 -13.74 8.32 -12.59
CA GLU A 164 -12.88 7.16 -12.83
C GLU A 164 -13.18 6.50 -14.18
N ILE A 165 -14.47 6.29 -14.52
CA ILE A 165 -14.88 5.75 -15.83
C ILE A 165 -14.41 6.68 -16.95
N LEU A 166 -14.65 7.99 -16.82
CA LEU A 166 -14.22 8.97 -17.82
C LEU A 166 -12.69 8.99 -17.96
N PHE A 167 -11.95 8.91 -16.85
CA PHE A 167 -10.50 8.89 -16.87
C PHE A 167 -9.97 7.63 -17.56
N GLY A 168 -10.53 6.46 -17.25
CA GLY A 168 -10.18 5.21 -17.93
C GLY A 168 -10.48 5.25 -19.43
N LEU A 169 -11.58 5.88 -19.84
CA LEU A 169 -11.92 6.09 -21.25
C LEU A 169 -10.89 6.96 -21.98
N VAL A 170 -10.39 8.01 -21.32
CA VAL A 170 -9.33 8.87 -21.85
C VAL A 170 -8.01 8.14 -22.00
N ILE A 171 -7.70 7.19 -21.10
CA ILE A 171 -6.50 6.36 -21.24
C ILE A 171 -6.61 5.44 -22.45
N LEU A 172 -7.74 4.75 -22.62
CA LEU A 172 -7.95 3.81 -23.74
C LEU A 172 -8.08 4.52 -25.09
N PHE A 173 -8.74 5.67 -25.10
CA PHE A 173 -9.05 6.41 -26.31
C PHE A 173 -8.52 7.84 -26.17
N PRO A 174 -7.21 8.06 -26.39
CA PRO A 174 -6.59 9.38 -26.24
C PRO A 174 -7.21 10.49 -27.11
N TRP A 175 -7.92 10.12 -28.20
CA TRP A 175 -8.64 11.08 -29.05
C TRP A 175 -9.96 11.57 -28.44
N PHE A 176 -10.48 10.92 -27.39
CA PHE A 176 -11.78 11.26 -26.80
C PHE A 176 -11.77 12.65 -26.16
N LEU A 177 -10.69 13.01 -25.46
CA LEU A 177 -10.51 14.32 -24.84
C LEU A 177 -9.17 14.90 -25.22
N SER A 178 -9.18 16.17 -25.64
CA SER A 178 -7.96 16.94 -25.89
C SER A 178 -7.03 16.97 -24.66
N GLY A 179 -5.74 17.19 -24.88
CA GLY A 179 -4.74 17.18 -23.81
C GLY A 179 -5.08 18.07 -22.61
N VAL A 180 -5.55 19.30 -22.85
CA VAL A 180 -5.94 20.24 -21.80
C VAL A 180 -7.12 19.72 -21.00
N SER A 181 -8.17 19.24 -21.68
CA SER A 181 -9.36 18.69 -21.03
C SER A 181 -9.06 17.42 -20.22
N ALA A 182 -8.13 16.58 -20.70
CA ALA A 182 -7.69 15.39 -19.99
C ALA A 182 -6.87 15.72 -18.72
N SER A 183 -6.16 16.85 -18.72
CA SER A 183 -5.44 17.37 -17.54
C SER A 183 -6.44 17.92 -16.50
N LEU A 184 -7.43 18.69 -16.95
CA LEU A 184 -8.52 19.18 -16.10
C LEU A 184 -9.33 18.03 -15.48
N LEU A 185 -9.63 16.99 -16.25
CA LEU A 185 -10.32 15.79 -15.75
C LEU A 185 -9.54 15.14 -14.60
N SER A 186 -8.21 15.05 -14.70
CA SER A 186 -7.37 14.50 -13.64
C SER A 186 -7.38 15.38 -12.37
N LEU A 187 -7.40 16.71 -12.53
CA LEU A 187 -7.55 17.63 -11.39
C LEU A 187 -8.93 17.50 -10.72
N VAL A 188 -9.99 17.39 -11.51
CA VAL A 188 -11.35 17.13 -11.01
C VAL A 188 -11.39 15.79 -10.26
N PHE A 189 -10.74 14.76 -10.80
CA PHE A 189 -10.65 13.46 -10.13
C PHE A 189 -9.93 13.57 -8.79
N SER A 190 -8.82 14.30 -8.74
CA SER A 190 -8.06 14.56 -7.51
C SER A 190 -8.91 15.21 -6.42
N VAL A 191 -9.59 16.32 -6.74
CA VAL A 191 -10.46 17.04 -5.78
C VAL A 191 -11.55 16.12 -5.25
N SER A 192 -12.11 15.27 -6.11
CA SER A 192 -13.15 14.32 -5.76
C SER A 192 -12.66 13.24 -4.80
N LEU A 193 -11.46 12.70 -5.03
CA LEU A 193 -10.83 11.72 -4.15
C LEU A 193 -10.52 12.30 -2.77
N PHE A 194 -10.03 13.55 -2.70
CA PHE A 194 -9.81 14.23 -1.42
C PHE A 194 -11.12 14.50 -0.68
N TYR A 195 -12.15 14.93 -1.40
CA TYR A 195 -13.47 15.14 -0.81
C TYR A 195 -14.07 13.82 -0.29
N LEU A 196 -13.94 12.72 -1.04
CA LEU A 196 -14.37 11.41 -0.61
C LEU A 196 -13.58 10.92 0.61
N ALA A 197 -12.26 11.13 0.65
CA ALA A 197 -11.41 10.81 1.79
C ALA A 197 -11.86 11.54 3.06
N TRP A 198 -12.18 12.83 2.93
CA TRP A 198 -12.74 13.63 4.02
C TRP A 198 -14.09 13.10 4.50
N CYS A 199 -15.01 12.78 3.59
CA CYS A 199 -16.32 12.21 3.94
C CYS A 199 -16.17 10.87 4.68
N ILE A 200 -15.33 9.96 4.19
CA ILE A 200 -15.07 8.66 4.84
C ILE A 200 -14.49 8.87 6.24
N GLN A 201 -13.50 9.76 6.39
CA GLN A 201 -12.89 10.05 7.69
C GLN A 201 -13.93 10.62 8.67
N LYS A 202 -14.77 11.56 8.23
CA LYS A 202 -15.84 12.13 9.05
C LYS A 202 -16.87 11.09 9.46
N VAL A 203 -17.31 10.23 8.53
CA VAL A 203 -18.24 9.13 8.84
C VAL A 203 -17.63 8.15 9.84
N SER A 204 -16.35 7.81 9.70
CA SER A 204 -15.65 6.93 10.63
C SER A 204 -15.57 7.50 12.06
N LEU A 205 -15.49 8.82 12.20
CA LEU A 205 -15.46 9.49 13.51
C LEU A 205 -16.86 9.60 14.13
N VAL A 206 -17.89 9.84 13.32
CA VAL A 206 -19.29 10.03 13.81
C VAL A 206 -19.99 8.69 14.05
N TYR A 207 -19.67 7.67 13.24
CA TYR A 207 -20.23 6.32 13.31
C TYR A 207 -19.08 5.31 13.46
N PRO A 208 -18.47 5.20 14.64
CA PRO A 208 -17.43 4.21 14.87
C PRO A 208 -17.99 2.80 14.61
N GLN A 209 -17.37 2.06 13.69
CA GLN A 209 -17.73 0.67 13.43
C GLN A 209 -17.45 -0.13 14.71
N LYS A 210 -18.50 -0.67 15.32
CA LYS A 210 -18.36 -1.77 16.27
C LYS A 210 -17.92 -2.96 15.42
N GLU A 211 -16.67 -3.39 15.54
CA GLU A 211 -16.24 -4.68 14.98
C GLU A 211 -17.13 -5.75 15.62
N THR A 212 -18.10 -6.24 14.85
CA THR A 212 -18.92 -7.38 15.26
C THR A 212 -18.03 -8.61 15.26
N ALA A 213 -17.41 -8.88 16.40
CA ALA A 213 -16.99 -10.22 16.77
C ALA A 213 -18.25 -11.08 16.90
N ASP A 214 -18.70 -11.67 15.80
CA ASP A 214 -19.65 -12.80 15.79
C ASP A 214 -19.85 -13.26 14.34
N GLN A 215 -18.98 -14.16 13.86
CA GLN A 215 -19.33 -15.32 13.01
C GLN A 215 -18.22 -16.40 13.15
N THR A 216 -17.91 -16.79 14.38
CA THR A 216 -17.22 -18.06 14.64
C THR A 216 -18.26 -19.01 15.19
N ASN A 217 -18.64 -20.03 14.41
CA ASN A 217 -19.03 -21.39 14.84
C ASN A 217 -19.96 -22.04 13.80
N SER A 218 -19.36 -22.78 12.86
CA SER A 218 -20.00 -23.98 12.32
C SER A 218 -18.94 -24.99 11.93
N SER A 219 -18.69 -25.92 12.85
CA SER A 219 -17.90 -27.13 12.68
C SER A 219 -18.52 -28.05 11.63
N VAL A 220 -17.77 -28.46 10.59
CA VAL A 220 -18.04 -29.73 9.89
C VAL A 220 -16.73 -30.41 9.49
N SER A 221 -16.72 -31.71 9.76
CA SER A 221 -15.68 -32.72 9.65
C SER A 221 -15.13 -32.97 8.23
N HIS A 222 -13.91 -33.53 8.22
CA HIS A 222 -13.06 -33.91 7.09
C HIS A 222 -13.74 -34.71 5.96
N SER A 223 -13.42 -34.41 4.69
CA SER A 223 -12.92 -35.41 3.71
C SER A 223 -12.48 -34.79 2.36
N LYS A 224 -11.18 -34.89 2.07
CA LYS A 224 -10.53 -35.14 0.76
C LYS A 224 -11.14 -34.53 -0.54
N LYS A 225 -11.33 -33.21 -0.63
CA LYS A 225 -11.43 -32.44 -1.91
C LYS A 225 -10.75 -31.05 -1.83
N ARG A 226 -9.51 -31.01 -1.33
CA ARG A 226 -8.92 -29.85 -0.63
C ARG A 226 -8.09 -28.85 -1.44
N LEU A 227 -8.06 -28.90 -2.78
CA LEU A 227 -7.28 -27.90 -3.56
C LEU A 227 -8.16 -26.82 -4.20
N PHE A 228 -9.30 -27.22 -4.77
CA PHE A 228 -10.19 -26.27 -5.43
C PHE A 228 -11.00 -25.46 -4.41
N GLN A 229 -11.52 -26.07 -3.36
CA GLN A 229 -12.42 -25.38 -2.42
C GLN A 229 -11.71 -24.35 -1.51
N VAL A 230 -10.41 -24.53 -1.23
CA VAL A 230 -9.59 -23.60 -0.43
C VAL A 230 -9.26 -22.31 -1.22
N LEU A 231 -9.22 -22.37 -2.55
CA LEU A 231 -8.93 -21.22 -3.40
C LEU A 231 -10.13 -20.25 -3.56
N PHE A 232 -11.36 -20.72 -3.31
CA PHE A 232 -12.58 -20.00 -3.69
C PHE A 232 -13.43 -19.46 -2.51
N LEU A 233 -13.31 -19.97 -1.28
CA LEU A 233 -14.26 -19.64 -0.21
C LEU A 233 -13.68 -19.30 1.17
N GLU A 234 -12.39 -19.53 1.44
CA GLU A 234 -11.85 -19.30 2.78
C GLU A 234 -11.30 -17.87 2.89
N GLU A 235 -11.87 -17.08 3.81
CA GLU A 235 -11.30 -15.78 4.16
C GLU A 235 -9.88 -15.98 4.67
N VAL A 236 -8.91 -15.35 4.01
CA VAL A 236 -7.52 -15.46 4.45
C VAL A 236 -7.25 -14.31 5.42
N PRO A 237 -7.02 -14.53 6.73
CA PRO A 237 -6.68 -13.46 7.66
C PRO A 237 -5.19 -13.08 7.57
N LEU A 238 -4.72 -12.50 6.46
CA LEU A 238 -3.44 -11.79 6.45
C LEU A 238 -3.52 -10.49 7.28
N SER A 239 -2.57 -10.27 8.19
CA SER A 239 -2.45 -8.95 8.82
C SER A 239 -1.93 -7.92 7.81
N ILE A 240 -2.37 -6.66 7.93
CA ILE A 240 -1.93 -5.57 7.04
C ILE A 240 -0.39 -5.47 6.96
N PRO A 241 0.37 -5.56 8.07
CA PRO A 241 1.84 -5.57 7.99
C PRO A 241 2.39 -6.75 7.18
N VAL A 242 1.84 -7.95 7.32
CA VAL A 242 2.28 -9.15 6.57
C VAL A 242 2.04 -8.95 5.07
N SER A 243 0.90 -8.39 4.67
CA SER A 243 0.61 -8.02 3.27
C SER A 243 1.65 -7.06 2.69
N PHE A 244 2.03 -6.02 3.44
CA PHE A 244 3.07 -5.07 3.00
C PHE A 244 4.47 -5.70 2.94
N LEU A 245 4.83 -6.57 3.88
CA LEU A 245 6.09 -7.31 3.84
C LEU A 245 6.18 -8.21 2.61
N LEU A 246 5.11 -8.94 2.28
CA LEU A 246 5.07 -9.77 1.08
C LEU A 246 5.19 -8.92 -0.19
N LEU A 247 4.42 -7.83 -0.28
CA LEU A 247 4.49 -6.92 -1.42
C LEU A 247 5.92 -6.39 -1.61
N LEU A 248 6.53 -5.84 -0.57
CA LEU A 248 7.90 -5.32 -0.65
C LEU A 248 8.91 -6.41 -1.00
N GLY A 249 8.74 -7.62 -0.45
CA GLY A 249 9.57 -8.76 -0.76
C GLY A 249 9.49 -9.18 -2.24
N VAL A 250 8.28 -9.22 -2.80
CA VAL A 250 8.06 -9.50 -4.23
C VAL A 250 8.71 -8.41 -5.09
N ILE A 251 8.47 -7.13 -4.78
CA ILE A 251 9.03 -5.99 -5.52
C ILE A 251 10.57 -6.01 -5.50
N PHE A 252 11.20 -6.27 -4.36
CA PHE A 252 12.66 -6.38 -4.26
C PHE A 252 13.22 -7.58 -5.02
N THR A 253 12.55 -8.73 -4.92
CA THR A 253 12.95 -9.93 -5.66
C THR A 253 12.86 -9.69 -7.17
N GLU A 254 11.74 -9.14 -7.63
CA GLU A 254 11.54 -8.79 -9.04
C GLU A 254 12.55 -7.74 -9.51
N CYS A 255 12.78 -6.69 -8.73
CA CYS A 255 13.78 -5.69 -9.06
C CYS A 255 15.18 -6.32 -9.23
N ALA A 256 15.56 -7.25 -8.35
CA ALA A 256 16.83 -7.94 -8.46
C ALA A 256 16.89 -8.84 -9.70
N VAL A 257 15.80 -9.53 -10.05
CA VAL A 257 15.76 -10.35 -11.28
C VAL A 257 15.83 -9.48 -12.53
N LEU A 258 15.11 -8.37 -12.58
CA LEU A 258 15.09 -7.46 -13.73
C LEU A 258 16.40 -6.70 -13.91
N LEU A 259 17.17 -6.48 -12.84
CA LEU A 259 18.46 -5.82 -12.91
C LEU A 259 19.55 -6.67 -13.58
N ILE A 260 19.40 -8.01 -13.66
CA ILE A 260 20.35 -8.91 -14.36
C ILE A 260 20.46 -8.58 -15.86
N PRO A 261 19.38 -8.61 -16.66
CA PRO A 261 19.48 -8.26 -18.08
C PRO A 261 19.79 -6.77 -18.29
N VAL A 262 19.41 -5.90 -17.35
CA VAL A 262 19.75 -4.47 -17.39
C VAL A 262 21.26 -4.25 -17.20
N SER A 263 21.91 -4.97 -16.28
CA SER A 263 23.37 -4.84 -16.08
C SER A 263 24.17 -5.31 -17.29
N GLN A 264 23.60 -6.21 -18.09
CA GLN A 264 24.13 -6.67 -19.38
C GLN A 264 23.83 -5.70 -20.53
N GLY A 265 23.08 -4.62 -20.29
CA GLY A 265 22.71 -3.63 -21.30
C GLY A 265 21.59 -4.07 -22.25
N LEU A 266 20.84 -5.13 -21.93
CA LEU A 266 19.77 -5.65 -22.80
C LEU A 266 18.51 -4.78 -22.78
N TYR A 267 18.22 -4.12 -21.66
CA TYR A 267 17.01 -3.31 -21.47
C TYR A 267 17.33 -1.93 -20.89
N PRO A 268 16.58 -0.88 -21.28
CA PRO A 268 16.64 0.42 -20.62
C PRO A 268 16.09 0.32 -19.19
N PHE A 269 16.61 1.14 -18.28
CA PHE A 269 16.20 1.08 -16.87
C PHE A 269 16.00 2.46 -16.26
N SER A 270 14.82 2.68 -15.68
CA SER A 270 14.46 3.91 -14.98
C SER A 270 14.73 3.78 -13.48
N ARG A 271 15.95 4.15 -13.06
CA ARG A 271 16.31 4.21 -11.63
C ARG A 271 15.38 5.13 -10.85
N ASP A 272 15.01 6.27 -11.43
CA ASP A 272 14.18 7.26 -10.75
C ASP A 272 12.77 6.74 -10.47
N SER A 273 12.20 6.01 -11.41
CA SER A 273 10.91 5.34 -11.26
C SER A 273 10.96 4.24 -10.21
N GLN A 274 12.04 3.45 -10.19
CA GLN A 274 12.22 2.37 -9.21
C GLN A 274 12.20 2.90 -7.78
N PHE A 275 13.04 3.88 -7.49
CA PHE A 275 13.15 4.45 -6.15
C PHE A 275 11.95 5.35 -5.81
N GLY A 276 11.34 6.00 -6.80
CA GLY A 276 10.09 6.76 -6.64
C GLY A 276 8.94 5.85 -6.17
N LEU A 277 8.79 4.69 -6.81
CA LEU A 277 7.82 3.67 -6.40
C LEU A 277 8.04 3.20 -4.96
N LEU A 278 9.28 2.85 -4.61
CA LEU A 278 9.62 2.43 -3.25
C LEU A 278 9.33 3.52 -2.22
N MET A 279 9.63 4.78 -2.56
CA MET A 279 9.35 5.93 -1.71
C MET A 279 7.84 6.08 -1.44
N VAL A 280 6.99 5.93 -2.47
CA VAL A 280 5.53 5.95 -2.32
C VAL A 280 5.06 4.81 -1.41
N ILE A 281 5.52 3.58 -1.64
CA ILE A 281 5.13 2.41 -0.84
C ILE A 281 5.52 2.59 0.63
N MET A 282 6.76 3.02 0.89
CA MET A 282 7.24 3.27 2.25
C MET A 282 6.46 4.38 2.93
N ALA A 283 6.13 5.45 2.22
CA ALA A 283 5.34 6.54 2.78
C ALA A 283 3.90 6.10 3.09
N ILE A 284 3.28 5.27 2.24
CA ILE A 284 1.98 4.65 2.55
C ILE A 284 2.10 3.81 3.82
N GLN A 285 3.15 3.00 3.99
CA GLN A 285 3.33 2.21 5.22
C GLN A 285 3.43 3.11 6.47
N VAL A 286 4.20 4.20 6.39
CA VAL A 286 4.34 5.15 7.50
C VAL A 286 3.00 5.83 7.83
N LEU A 287 2.31 6.34 6.81
CA LEU A 287 1.01 7.02 6.94
C LEU A 287 -0.09 6.07 7.44
N ALA A 288 -0.12 4.84 6.94
CA ALA A 288 -1.21 3.90 7.17
C ALA A 288 -0.98 2.87 8.28
N LEU A 289 0.26 2.65 8.73
CA LEU A 289 0.55 1.78 9.87
C LEU A 289 1.08 2.56 11.08
N GLY A 290 1.47 3.84 10.94
CA GLY A 290 2.11 4.61 12.03
C GLY A 290 3.43 4.00 12.53
N LYS A 291 3.91 2.97 11.83
CA LYS A 291 5.19 2.29 12.10
C LYS A 291 6.26 3.08 11.40
N THR A 292 7.07 3.78 12.18
CA THR A 292 8.30 4.41 11.68
C THR A 292 9.49 3.51 12.00
N PRO A 293 10.63 3.71 11.31
CA PRO A 293 11.92 3.12 11.65
C PRO A 293 12.25 3.22 13.14
N LEU A 294 11.90 4.35 13.77
CA LEU A 294 12.21 4.64 15.16
C LEU A 294 11.25 3.93 16.14
N GLY A 295 10.09 3.44 15.69
CA GLY A 295 9.08 2.81 16.55
C GLY A 295 7.65 3.00 16.07
N VAL A 296 6.70 2.44 16.82
CA VAL A 296 5.28 2.74 16.67
C VAL A 296 5.06 4.08 17.36
N TYR A 297 4.86 5.15 16.59
CA TYR A 297 4.52 6.45 17.14
C TYR A 297 3.03 6.68 16.99
N LYS A 298 2.43 7.39 17.96
CA LYS A 298 1.10 7.97 17.75
C LYS A 298 1.21 8.90 16.53
N ARG A 299 0.29 8.75 15.57
CA ARG A 299 0.32 9.54 14.34
C ARG A 299 0.14 11.02 14.69
N SER A 300 1.20 11.79 14.47
CA SER A 300 1.17 13.24 14.59
C SER A 300 0.88 13.87 13.23
N TRP A 301 0.29 15.06 13.22
CA TRP A 301 0.08 15.82 11.99
C TRP A 301 1.39 16.09 11.22
N ILE A 302 2.51 16.27 11.95
CA ILE A 302 3.84 16.42 11.36
C ILE A 302 4.24 15.17 10.57
N LEU A 303 4.01 13.98 11.13
CA LEU A 303 4.34 12.71 10.47
C LEU A 303 3.45 12.49 9.24
N ILE A 304 2.18 12.92 9.29
CA ILE A 304 1.29 12.94 8.13
C ILE A 304 1.83 13.87 7.05
N LEU A 305 2.19 15.11 7.40
CA LEU A 305 2.74 16.08 6.46
C LEU A 305 4.03 15.57 5.79
N ILE A 306 4.97 15.02 6.58
CA ILE A 306 6.20 14.42 6.06
C ILE A 306 5.87 13.27 5.11
N GLY A 307 4.98 12.36 5.50
CA GLY A 307 4.56 11.26 4.64
C GLY A 307 3.97 11.74 3.32
N LEU A 308 3.13 12.78 3.34
CA LEU A 308 2.58 13.38 2.12
C LEU A 308 3.67 14.01 1.25
N VAL A 309 4.64 14.72 1.83
CA VAL A 309 5.78 15.24 1.05
C VAL A 309 6.55 14.10 0.38
N VAL A 310 6.84 13.03 1.11
CA VAL A 310 7.56 11.86 0.58
C VAL A 310 6.75 11.16 -0.52
N VAL A 311 5.43 11.00 -0.36
CA VAL A 311 4.55 10.49 -1.42
C VAL A 311 4.63 11.37 -2.67
N SER A 312 4.53 12.69 -2.52
CA SER A 312 4.59 13.62 -3.66
C SER A 312 5.91 13.49 -4.43
N LEU A 313 7.04 13.44 -3.72
CA LEU A 313 8.35 13.30 -4.34
C LEU A 313 8.47 11.96 -5.10
N GLY A 314 7.98 10.88 -4.50
CA GLY A 314 7.97 9.56 -5.14
C GLY A 314 7.10 9.52 -6.40
N ILE A 315 5.87 10.05 -6.34
CA ILE A 315 4.97 10.17 -7.50
C ILE A 315 5.61 11.01 -8.60
N TYR A 316 6.17 12.17 -8.24
CA TYR A 316 6.82 13.06 -9.19
C TYR A 316 7.96 12.34 -9.92
N SER A 317 8.81 11.60 -9.19
CA SER A 317 9.93 10.84 -9.75
C SER A 317 9.47 9.74 -10.73
N CYS A 318 8.29 9.15 -10.52
CA CYS A 318 7.71 8.19 -11.45
C CYS A 318 7.13 8.85 -12.72
N ILE A 319 6.59 10.06 -12.63
CA ILE A 319 6.01 10.77 -13.78
C ILE A 319 7.11 11.43 -14.62
N ILE A 320 8.06 12.10 -13.96
CA ILE A 320 9.12 12.92 -14.56
C ILE A 320 10.48 12.43 -14.04
N PRO A 321 11.09 11.44 -14.69
CA PRO A 321 12.41 10.95 -14.30
C PRO A 321 13.49 12.03 -14.52
N GLY A 322 14.58 11.96 -13.76
CA GLY A 322 15.80 12.75 -13.93
C GLY A 322 15.92 14.00 -13.05
N LEU A 323 14.84 14.53 -12.47
CA LEU A 323 14.89 15.80 -11.73
C LEU A 323 15.24 15.64 -10.24
N LEU A 324 14.88 14.52 -9.61
CA LEU A 324 15.04 14.30 -8.16
C LEU A 324 16.09 13.25 -7.80
N THR A 325 16.79 12.69 -8.78
CA THR A 325 17.67 11.50 -8.65
C THR A 325 18.60 11.57 -7.44
N GLY A 326 19.37 12.66 -7.31
CA GLY A 326 20.35 12.80 -6.22
C GLY A 326 19.72 12.90 -4.82
N TRP A 327 18.68 13.74 -4.68
CA TRP A 327 17.98 13.92 -3.40
C TRP A 327 17.24 12.66 -2.96
N MET A 328 16.70 11.91 -3.92
CA MET A 328 15.96 10.69 -3.66
C MET A 328 16.88 9.57 -3.13
N PHE A 329 18.05 9.36 -3.75
CA PHE A 329 18.98 8.33 -3.30
C PHE A 329 19.51 8.64 -1.89
N PHE A 330 19.83 9.91 -1.64
CA PHE A 330 20.30 10.34 -0.34
C PHE A 330 19.23 10.14 0.75
N SER A 331 18.00 10.59 0.49
CA SER A 331 16.89 10.46 1.47
C SER A 331 16.51 9.00 1.74
N LEU A 332 16.36 8.17 0.70
CA LEU A 332 16.08 6.73 0.86
C LEU A 332 17.24 5.98 1.52
N GLY A 333 18.48 6.37 1.20
CA GLY A 333 19.67 5.82 1.81
C GLY A 333 19.69 6.05 3.31
N ILE A 334 19.50 7.31 3.75
CA ILE A 334 19.39 7.66 5.17
C ILE A 334 18.24 6.90 5.82
N TRP A 335 17.08 6.84 5.18
CA TRP A 335 15.92 6.14 5.73
C TRP A 335 16.20 4.65 5.97
N ASN A 336 16.86 3.98 5.02
CA ASN A 336 17.23 2.57 5.14
C ASN A 336 18.29 2.35 6.22
N VAL A 337 19.29 3.22 6.31
CA VAL A 337 20.30 3.15 7.39
C VAL A 337 19.63 3.31 8.75
N ILE A 338 18.79 4.33 8.94
CA ILE A 338 18.04 4.53 10.19
C ILE A 338 17.21 3.29 10.51
N THR A 339 16.42 2.78 9.56
CA THR A 339 15.55 1.60 9.74
C THR A 339 16.31 0.35 10.12
N GLY A 340 17.46 0.12 9.48
CA GLY A 340 18.31 -1.01 9.80
C GLY A 340 18.94 -0.87 11.18
N SER A 341 19.53 0.29 11.49
CA SER A 341 20.19 0.54 12.77
C SER A 341 19.23 0.50 13.96
N THR A 342 18.06 1.11 13.85
CA THR A 342 17.06 1.13 14.93
C THR A 342 16.47 -0.26 15.17
N GLY A 343 16.21 -1.02 14.11
CA GLY A 343 15.73 -2.39 14.20
C GLY A 343 16.74 -3.29 14.89
N LEU A 344 18.02 -3.17 14.50
CA LEU A 344 19.10 -3.92 15.13
C LEU A 344 19.29 -3.54 16.60
N GLY A 345 19.22 -2.25 16.94
CA GLY A 345 19.31 -1.77 18.32
C GLY A 345 18.20 -2.33 19.22
N LYS A 346 16.96 -2.40 18.72
CA LYS A 346 15.82 -3.00 19.45
C LYS A 346 15.98 -4.49 19.71
N ILE A 347 16.72 -5.19 18.86
CA ILE A 347 17.00 -6.61 19.01
C ILE A 347 18.17 -6.85 19.97
N LEU A 348 19.23 -6.06 19.86
CA LEU A 348 20.43 -6.22 20.68
C LEU A 348 20.22 -5.78 22.13
N HIS A 349 19.46 -4.71 22.38
CA HIS A 349 19.22 -4.18 23.73
C HIS A 349 18.64 -5.22 24.73
N PRO A 350 17.56 -5.96 24.42
CA PRO A 350 17.05 -7.00 25.34
C PRO A 350 18.01 -8.18 25.48
N VAL A 351 18.72 -8.59 24.41
CA VAL A 351 19.69 -9.70 24.47
C VAL A 351 20.86 -9.36 25.39
N VAL A 352 21.39 -8.14 25.31
CA VAL A 352 22.47 -7.67 26.21
C VAL A 352 21.99 -7.60 27.65
N ARG A 353 20.76 -7.12 27.90
CA ARG A 353 20.17 -7.13 29.25
C ARG A 353 20.01 -8.55 29.81
N THR A 354 19.60 -9.51 29.01
CA THR A 354 19.45 -10.91 29.45
C THR A 354 20.79 -11.57 29.80
N ILE A 355 21.88 -11.20 29.12
CA ILE A 355 23.24 -11.67 29.46
C ILE A 355 23.74 -11.05 30.77
N GLN A 356 23.26 -9.86 31.13
CA GLN A 356 23.62 -9.14 32.36
C GLN A 356 22.77 -9.54 33.57
N SER A 357 21.69 -10.30 33.37
CA SER A 357 20.83 -10.79 34.45
C SER A 357 21.43 -12.03 35.15
N PRO A 358 21.08 -12.28 36.43
CA PRO A 358 21.55 -13.46 37.18
C PRO A 358 21.19 -14.79 36.48
N PRO A 359 21.97 -15.88 36.71
CA PRO A 359 21.85 -17.15 35.97
C PRO A 359 20.49 -17.85 36.06
N ASP A 360 19.70 -17.59 37.11
CA ASP A 360 18.46 -18.31 37.40
C ASP A 360 17.26 -17.89 36.53
N ASP A 361 17.35 -16.78 35.78
CA ASP A 361 16.29 -16.25 34.91
C ASP A 361 16.52 -16.54 33.40
N LEU A 362 17.48 -17.41 33.06
CA LEU A 362 17.86 -17.68 31.66
C LEU A 362 16.84 -18.59 30.94
N VAL A 363 15.77 -17.98 30.42
CA VAL A 363 14.84 -18.65 29.50
C VAL A 363 15.48 -18.80 28.13
N PHE A 364 15.91 -20.02 27.77
CA PHE A 364 16.46 -20.29 26.44
C PHE A 364 15.38 -20.10 25.34
N PRO A 365 15.64 -19.29 24.31
CA PRO A 365 14.66 -19.09 23.24
C PRO A 365 14.46 -20.39 22.46
N SER A 366 13.21 -20.71 22.14
CA SER A 366 12.83 -21.85 21.31
C SER A 366 13.55 -21.81 19.94
N PRO A 367 13.79 -22.96 19.29
CA PRO A 367 14.51 -23.01 18.01
C PRO A 367 13.86 -22.13 16.93
N ALA A 368 12.52 -22.02 16.94
CA ALA A 368 11.78 -21.13 16.05
C ALA A 368 12.08 -19.64 16.32
N LYS A 369 12.13 -19.22 17.59
CA LYS A 369 12.52 -17.84 17.98
C LYS A 369 13.96 -17.53 17.60
N LYS A 370 14.89 -18.48 17.77
CA LYS A 370 16.30 -18.33 17.33
C LYS A 370 16.42 -18.15 15.81
N LYS A 371 15.64 -18.91 15.02
CA LYS A 371 15.60 -18.78 13.56
C LYS A 371 15.05 -17.41 13.13
N LEU A 372 13.93 -16.98 13.72
CA LEU A 372 13.32 -15.67 13.46
C LEU A 372 14.30 -14.54 13.80
N LEU A 373 14.93 -14.59 14.98
CA LEU A 373 15.90 -13.59 15.42
C LEU A 373 17.05 -13.44 14.41
N ARG A 374 17.63 -14.56 13.96
CA ARG A 374 18.70 -14.57 12.97
C ARG A 374 18.25 -13.93 11.65
N MET A 375 17.06 -14.28 11.17
CA MET A 375 16.49 -13.69 9.96
C MET A 375 16.33 -12.18 10.10
N VAL A 376 15.76 -11.69 11.19
CA VAL A 376 15.55 -10.25 11.39
C VAL A 376 16.88 -9.49 11.55
N ILE A 377 17.90 -10.08 12.19
CA ILE A 377 19.24 -9.50 12.24
C ILE A 377 19.85 -9.37 10.85
N ILE A 378 19.82 -10.44 10.05
CA ILE A 378 20.32 -10.43 8.66
C ILE A 378 19.56 -9.38 7.85
N LEU A 379 18.23 -9.33 7.98
CA LEU A 379 17.37 -8.37 7.30
C LEU A 379 17.84 -6.94 7.57
N HIS A 380 17.99 -6.55 8.84
CA HIS A 380 18.42 -5.20 9.19
C HIS A 380 19.84 -4.88 8.70
N LEU A 381 20.77 -5.83 8.75
CA LEU A 381 22.12 -5.63 8.21
C LEU A 381 22.10 -5.39 6.70
N LEU A 382 21.34 -6.18 5.94
CA LEU A 382 21.18 -6.00 4.50
C LEU A 382 20.46 -4.69 4.16
N THR A 383 19.52 -4.23 4.99
CA THR A 383 18.88 -2.91 4.85
C THR A 383 19.88 -1.77 5.07
N ILE A 384 20.77 -1.87 6.07
CA ILE A 384 21.85 -0.88 6.27
C ILE A 384 22.76 -0.88 5.04
N LEU A 385 23.18 -2.05 4.57
CA LEU A 385 24.07 -2.20 3.43
C LEU A 385 23.46 -1.58 2.16
N PHE A 386 22.17 -1.84 1.92
CA PHE A 386 21.40 -1.21 0.85
C PHE A 386 21.40 0.32 0.99
N GLY A 387 21.11 0.83 2.19
CA GLY A 387 21.08 2.26 2.47
C GLY A 387 22.42 2.96 2.24
N ILE A 388 23.52 2.36 2.69
CA ILE A 388 24.89 2.88 2.47
C ILE A 388 25.19 2.97 0.97
N ASN A 389 24.84 1.96 0.19
CA ASN A 389 25.04 1.96 -1.26
C ASN A 389 24.24 3.05 -1.98
N LEU A 390 23.08 3.47 -1.45
CA LEU A 390 22.34 4.60 -1.99
C LEU A 390 22.97 5.95 -1.65
N ILE A 391 23.55 6.10 -0.46
CA ILE A 391 24.21 7.34 -0.03
C ILE A 391 25.53 7.53 -0.78
N ILE A 392 26.29 6.45 -0.96
CA ILE A 392 27.60 6.44 -1.62
C ILE A 392 27.54 5.44 -2.78
N PRO A 393 27.00 5.84 -3.94
CA PRO A 393 26.93 4.97 -5.11
C PRO A 393 28.32 4.49 -5.53
N GLY A 394 28.46 3.19 -5.81
CA GLY A 394 29.72 2.58 -6.22
C GLY A 394 30.62 2.11 -5.08
N PHE A 395 30.22 2.32 -3.82
CA PHE A 395 30.91 1.71 -2.67
C PHE A 395 30.85 0.17 -2.71
N ILE A 396 29.73 -0.37 -3.18
CA ILE A 396 29.51 -1.81 -3.32
C ILE A 396 29.46 -2.17 -4.82
N PRO A 397 30.17 -3.23 -5.26
CA PRO A 397 30.04 -3.75 -6.62
C PRO A 397 28.58 -4.03 -7.00
N GLY A 398 28.19 -3.71 -8.24
CA GLY A 398 26.81 -3.85 -8.71
C GLY A 398 26.22 -5.25 -8.51
N GLU A 399 27.00 -6.30 -8.75
CA GLU A 399 26.60 -7.70 -8.54
C GLU A 399 26.28 -8.02 -7.06
N ILE A 400 26.99 -7.39 -6.13
CA ILE A 400 26.74 -7.56 -4.69
C ILE A 400 25.47 -6.80 -4.29
N VAL A 401 25.22 -5.62 -4.88
CA VAL A 401 23.96 -4.88 -4.66
C VAL A 401 22.77 -5.70 -5.15
N LEU A 402 22.91 -6.37 -6.29
CA LEU A 402 21.92 -7.28 -6.86
C LEU A 402 21.62 -8.44 -5.90
N GLY A 403 22.66 -9.14 -5.45
CA GLY A 403 22.55 -10.23 -4.48
C GLY A 403 21.94 -9.77 -3.16
N ASN A 404 22.34 -8.60 -2.66
CA ASN A 404 21.78 -7.99 -1.46
C ASN A 404 20.27 -7.76 -1.60
N LEU A 405 19.82 -7.16 -2.71
CA LEU A 405 18.41 -6.88 -2.96
C LEU A 405 17.58 -8.17 -3.11
N PHE A 406 18.12 -9.18 -3.80
CA PHE A 406 17.47 -10.48 -3.96
C PHE A 406 17.29 -11.18 -2.60
N ILE A 407 18.35 -11.26 -1.80
CA ILE A 407 18.30 -11.89 -0.47
C ILE A 407 17.33 -11.11 0.44
N LEU A 408 17.37 -9.77 0.40
CA LEU A 408 16.45 -8.91 1.15
C LEU A 408 14.98 -9.20 0.78
N GLY A 409 14.68 -9.32 -0.51
CA GLY A 409 13.34 -9.66 -1.01
C GLY A 409 12.85 -11.02 -0.52
N ILE A 410 13.66 -12.07 -0.68
CA ILE A 410 13.34 -13.42 -0.20
C ILE A 410 13.16 -13.46 1.32
N LEU A 411 14.00 -12.74 2.07
CA LEU A 411 13.94 -12.71 3.53
C LEU A 411 12.67 -12.02 4.04
N LEU A 412 12.20 -10.97 3.36
CA LEU A 412 10.90 -10.35 3.65
C LEU A 412 9.73 -11.31 3.42
N ILE A 413 9.76 -12.10 2.33
CA ILE A 413 8.73 -13.10 2.03
C ILE A 413 8.73 -14.20 3.10
N LEU A 414 9.91 -14.71 3.46
CA LEU A 414 10.05 -15.73 4.51
C LEU A 414 9.59 -15.21 5.88
N LEU A 415 9.94 -13.96 6.21
CA LEU A 415 9.51 -13.31 7.45
C LEU A 415 7.99 -13.18 7.50
N ALA A 416 7.36 -12.78 6.40
CA ALA A 416 5.90 -12.70 6.30
C ALA A 416 5.23 -14.06 6.51
N GLY A 417 5.77 -15.13 5.92
CA GLY A 417 5.27 -16.49 6.14
C GLY A 417 5.45 -16.98 7.60
N MET A 418 6.56 -16.63 8.24
CA MET A 418 6.78 -16.96 9.66
C MET A 418 5.83 -16.19 10.59
N VAL A 419 5.66 -14.88 10.37
CA VAL A 419 4.77 -14.04 11.20
C VAL A 419 3.31 -14.42 11.00
N GLY A 420 2.91 -14.80 9.78
CA GLY A 420 1.54 -15.27 9.50
C GLY A 420 1.19 -16.61 10.15
N ASN A 421 2.18 -17.43 10.49
CA ASN A 421 2.00 -18.77 11.09
C ASN A 421 2.16 -18.78 12.62
N VAL A 422 2.46 -17.65 13.26
CA VAL A 422 2.50 -17.56 14.73
C VAL A 422 1.07 -17.32 15.21
N PRO A 423 0.43 -18.27 15.93
CA PRO A 423 -0.86 -18.00 16.54
C PRO A 423 -0.72 -16.80 17.47
N THR A 424 -1.64 -15.84 17.32
CA THR A 424 -1.82 -14.70 18.22
C THR A 424 -2.32 -15.23 19.56
N THR A 425 -1.42 -15.82 20.33
CA THR A 425 -1.67 -16.22 21.70
C THR A 425 -0.50 -15.77 22.56
N VAL A 426 -0.86 -14.84 23.46
CA VAL A 426 -0.12 -14.21 24.56
C VAL A 426 0.67 -12.96 24.19
#